data_AF-A0A117RFY2-F1
#
_entry.id   AF-A0A117RFY2-F1
#
_cell.length_a   1.000
_cell.length_b   1.000
_cell.length_c   1.000
_cell.angle_alpha   90.00
_cell.angle_beta   90.00
_cell.angle_gamma   90.00
#
_symmetry.space_group_name_H-M   'P 1'
#
loop_
_entity.id
_entity.type
_entity.pdbx_description
1 polymer ?
#
loop_
_entity_poly.entity_id
_entity_poly.type
_entity_poly.pdbx_seq_one_letter_code
_entity_poly.pdbx_strand_id
1 'polypeptide(L)' 'MLRNGLEPWHLLVVAVVVVLVFGSKKLPDTARALGKSMRILKSEAKAMKEDGAAGGTVSEAQTPVTTAPADPPATAY' A
#
# COMPACT_ATOMS: atom_id res chain seq x y z
N MET A 1 28.40 4.68 23.03
CA MET A 1 28.80 3.38 22.45
C MET A 1 27.64 2.69 21.68
N LEU A 2 26.66 3.44 21.13
CA LEU A 2 25.46 2.88 20.47
C LEU A 2 25.33 3.27 18.98
N ARG A 3 26.40 3.69 18.30
CA ARG A 3 26.30 4.40 17.01
C ARG A 3 26.81 3.63 15.77
N ASN A 4 27.10 2.33 15.90
CA ASN A 4 27.49 1.45 14.77
C ASN A 4 26.52 0.28 14.52
N GLY A 5 25.42 0.15 15.28
CA GLY A 5 24.52 -1.02 15.19
C GLY A 5 23.55 -1.02 13.99
N LEU A 6 23.45 0.11 13.27
CA LEU A 6 22.62 0.25 12.07
C LEU A 6 23.41 1.03 11.02
N GLU A 7 24.64 0.63 10.73
CA GLU A 7 25.26 1.14 9.50
C GLU A 7 24.34 0.77 8.34
N PRO A 8 23.79 1.76 7.60
CA PRO A 8 22.86 1.53 6.50
C PRO A 8 23.37 0.51 5.48
N TRP A 9 24.68 0.34 5.45
CA TRP A 9 25.41 -0.67 4.70
C TRP A 9 24.93 -2.11 4.94
N HIS A 10 24.72 -2.52 6.20
CA HIS A 10 24.28 -3.89 6.50
C HIS A 10 22.84 -4.14 6.01
N LEU A 11 21.96 -3.15 6.17
CA LEU A 11 20.60 -3.22 5.62
C LEU A 11 20.61 -3.31 4.09
N LEU A 12 21.53 -2.61 3.43
CA LEU A 12 21.71 -2.68 1.99
C LEU A 12 22.14 -4.09 1.56
N VAL A 13 23.12 -4.68 2.25
CA VAL A 13 23.58 -6.07 1.99
C VAL A 13 22.44 -7.07 2.20
N VAL A 14 21.70 -6.98 3.31
CA VAL A 14 20.56 -7.86 3.56
C VAL A 14 19.48 -7.68 2.50
N ALA A 15 19.14 -6.45 2.12
CA ALA A 15 18.17 -6.18 1.06
C ALA A 15 18.60 -6.80 -0.27
N VAL A 16 19.89 -6.70 -0.64
CA VAL A 16 20.45 -7.33 -1.83
C VAL A 16 20.31 -8.85 -1.76
N VAL A 17 20.65 -9.48 -0.63
CA VAL A 17 20.50 -10.93 -0.43
C VAL A 17 19.04 -11.36 -0.55
N VAL A 18 18.11 -10.63 0.07
CA VAL A 18 16.67 -10.92 -0.04
C VAL A 18 16.18 -10.78 -1.48
N VAL A 19 16.63 -9.77 -2.22
CA VAL A 19 16.30 -9.62 -3.66
C VAL A 19 16.89 -10.76 -4.49
N LEU A 20 18.08 -11.25 -4.18
CA LEU A 20 18.69 -12.41 -4.86
C LEU A 20 17.91 -13.71 -4.62
N VAL A 21 17.47 -13.95 -3.39
CA VAL A 21 16.74 -15.17 -3.01
C VAL A 21 15.28 -15.15 -3.49
N PHE A 22 14.59 -14.03 -3.31
CA PHE A 22 13.16 -13.91 -3.66
C PHE A 22 12.93 -13.42 -5.09
N GLY A 23 13.89 -12.73 -5.70
CA GLY A 23 13.77 -12.09 -7.00
C GLY A 23 13.22 -10.66 -6.94
N SER A 24 13.64 -9.83 -7.89
CA SER A 24 13.34 -8.39 -7.96
C SER A 24 11.85 -8.04 -8.10
N LYS A 25 11.03 -8.95 -8.64
CA LYS A 25 9.56 -8.73 -8.75
C LYS A 25 8.77 -9.21 -7.55
N LYS A 26 9.25 -10.22 -6.80
CA LYS A 26 8.46 -10.85 -5.72
C LYS A 26 8.60 -10.14 -4.38
N LEU A 27 9.74 -9.52 -4.10
CA LEU A 27 9.93 -8.70 -2.90
C LEU A 27 8.97 -7.50 -2.87
N PRO A 28 8.90 -6.63 -3.89
CA PRO A 28 7.97 -5.49 -3.87
C PRO A 28 6.51 -5.93 -3.95
N ASP A 29 6.20 -7.02 -4.66
CA ASP A 29 4.84 -7.56 -4.75
C ASP A 29 4.34 -8.08 -3.40
N THR A 30 5.16 -8.87 -2.70
CA THR A 30 4.84 -9.40 -1.37
C THR A 30 4.75 -8.28 -0.34
N ALA A 31 5.67 -7.30 -0.38
CA ALA A 31 5.61 -6.11 0.47
C ALA A 31 4.36 -5.26 0.20
N ARG A 32 3.94 -5.12 -1.06
CA ARG A 32 2.69 -4.41 -1.43
C ARG A 32 1.45 -5.16 -0.96
N ALA A 33 1.41 -6.48 -1.10
CA ALA A 33 0.32 -7.33 -0.63
C ALA A 33 0.19 -7.27 0.91
N LEU A 34 1.31 -7.45 1.63
CA LEU A 34 1.38 -7.28 3.09
C LEU A 34 1.01 -5.86 3.52
N GLY A 35 1.50 -4.84 2.82
CA GLY A 35 1.18 -3.44 3.12
C GLY A 35 -0.31 -3.12 2.97
N LYS A 36 -0.97 -3.70 1.96
CA LYS A 36 -2.43 -3.60 1.77
C LYS A 36 -3.19 -4.23 2.94
N SER A 37 -2.80 -5.44 3.36
CA SER A 37 -3.38 -6.12 4.52
C SER A 37 -3.13 -5.34 5.81
N MET A 38 -1.88 -4.95 6.08
CA MET A 38 -1.51 -4.14 7.24
C MET A 38 -2.25 -2.82 7.30
N ARG A 39 -2.56 -2.19 6.16
CA ARG A 39 -3.32 -0.93 6.14
C ARG A 39 -4.75 -1.12 6.62
N ILE A 40 -5.41 -2.21 6.22
CA ILE A 40 -6.76 -2.55 6.66
C ILE A 40 -6.75 -2.85 8.16
N LEU A 41 -5.85 -3.73 8.60
CA LEU A 41 -5.69 -4.04 10.02
C LEU A 41 -5.33 -2.79 10.84
N LYS A 42 -4.54 -1.87 10.27
CA LYS A 42 -4.19 -0.61 10.94
C LYS A 42 -5.37 0.37 10.97
N SER A 43 -6.21 0.45 9.94
CA SER A 43 -7.42 1.29 9.98
C SER A 43 -8.42 0.75 10.99
N GLU A 44 -8.61 -0.56 11.07
CA GLU A 44 -9.49 -1.19 12.06
C GLU A 44 -8.93 -1.01 13.48
N ALA A 45 -7.63 -1.27 13.68
CA ALA A 45 -6.97 -1.06 14.97
C ALA A 45 -6.91 0.43 15.37
N LYS A 46 -6.89 1.37 14.42
CA LYS A 46 -6.97 2.80 14.68
C LYS A 46 -8.38 3.19 15.07
N ALA A 47 -9.41 2.74 14.35
CA ALA A 47 -10.80 2.96 14.71
C ALA A 47 -11.09 2.45 16.13
N MET A 48 -10.60 1.27 16.50
CA MET A 48 -10.75 0.73 17.86
C MET A 48 -10.06 1.57 18.95
N LYS A 49 -8.94 2.23 18.62
CA LYS A 49 -8.23 3.15 19.52
C LYS A 49 -8.86 4.55 19.57
N GLU A 50 -9.47 4.98 18.47
CA GLU A 50 -10.02 6.32 18.26
C GLU A 50 -11.49 6.40 18.67
N ASP A 51 -12.26 5.30 18.60
CA ASP A 51 -13.59 5.14 19.21
C ASP A 51 -13.54 5.17 20.74
N GLY A 52 -12.35 5.02 21.34
CA GLY A 52 -12.11 5.34 22.75
C GLY A 52 -11.90 6.84 23.03
N ALA A 53 -11.81 7.70 22.01
CA ALA A 53 -11.39 9.11 22.15
C ALA A 53 -12.22 10.16 21.37
N ALA A 54 -12.71 9.92 20.15
CA ALA A 54 -13.62 10.81 19.40
C ALA A 54 -13.92 10.24 18.01
N GLY A 55 -15.20 10.16 17.65
CA GLY A 55 -15.65 9.76 16.32
C GLY A 55 -15.35 10.79 15.23
N GLY A 56 -15.12 10.29 14.02
CA GLY A 56 -15.30 11.03 12.76
C GLY A 56 -14.05 11.20 11.89
N THR A 57 -14.01 10.51 10.75
CA THR A 57 -13.84 11.11 9.41
C THR A 57 -13.82 10.01 8.35
N VAL A 58 -14.88 9.96 7.54
CA VAL A 58 -14.97 9.14 6.33
C VAL A 58 -13.97 9.70 5.31
N SER A 59 -12.90 8.94 5.06
CA SER A 59 -11.92 9.24 4.01
C SER A 59 -12.47 8.81 2.65
N GLU A 60 -13.09 9.76 1.97
CA GLU A 60 -13.34 9.75 0.53
C GLU A 60 -12.02 9.60 -0.24
N ALA A 61 -11.85 8.51 -0.98
CA ALA A 61 -10.86 8.42 -2.07
C ALA A 61 -11.01 7.12 -2.91
N GLN A 62 -11.52 7.32 -4.13
CA GLN A 62 -11.07 6.71 -5.39
C GLN A 62 -11.74 5.40 -5.85
N THR A 63 -12.89 5.55 -6.49
CA THR A 63 -13.33 4.69 -7.59
C THR A 63 -12.59 5.14 -8.86
N PRO A 64 -11.74 4.32 -9.49
CA PRO A 64 -11.25 4.65 -10.82
C PRO A 64 -12.41 4.49 -11.80
N VAL A 65 -12.88 5.60 -12.35
CA VAL A 65 -13.84 5.61 -13.45
C VAL A 65 -13.13 5.04 -14.69
N THR A 66 -13.23 3.74 -14.91
CA THR A 66 -13.12 3.17 -16.25
C THR A 66 -14.54 3.04 -16.77
N THR A 67 -15.01 4.12 -17.38
CA THR A 67 -16.22 4.13 -18.20
C THR A 67 -15.76 4.38 -19.63
N ALA A 68 -15.40 3.31 -20.34
CA ALA A 68 -15.71 3.19 -21.76
C ALA A 68 -17.15 2.66 -21.79
N PRO A 69 -18.12 3.33 -22.47
CA PRO A 69 -18.19 3.30 -23.94
C PRO A 69 -18.83 4.57 -24.58
N ALA A 70 -18.98 4.54 -25.91
CA ALA A 70 -19.88 5.34 -26.77
C ALA A 70 -19.26 6.45 -27.64
N ASP A 71 -18.81 6.04 -28.81
CA ASP A 71 -18.79 6.78 -30.09
C ASP A 71 -20.00 6.25 -30.92
N PRO A 72 -20.62 6.99 -31.88
CA PRO A 72 -21.20 8.34 -31.89
C PRO A 72 -22.74 8.30 -32.17
N PRO A 73 -23.50 9.40 -32.02
CA PRO A 73 -24.95 9.42 -32.28
C PRO A 73 -25.23 9.50 -33.79
N ALA A 74 -25.67 8.39 -34.39
CA ALA A 74 -26.28 8.38 -35.71
C ALA A 74 -27.81 8.28 -35.57
N THR A 75 -28.47 9.44 -35.52
CA THR A 75 -29.92 9.58 -35.77
C THR A 75 -30.11 10.70 -36.78
N ALA A 76 -30.36 10.32 -38.03
CA ALA A 76 -31.03 11.15 -39.02
C ALA A 76 -32.26 10.34 -39.49
N TYR A 77 -33.41 10.66 -38.91
CA TYR A 77 -34.72 10.33 -39.42
C TYR A 77 -35.54 11.61 -39.39
#